data_AF-A0AAN6QM24-F1
#
_entry.id   AF-A0AAN6QM24-F1
#
_cell.length_a   1.000
_cell.length_b   1.000
_cell.length_c   1.000
_cell.angle_alpha   90.00
_cell.angle_beta   90.00
_cell.angle_gamma   90.00
#
_symmetry.space_group_name_H-M   'P 1'
#
loop_
_entity.id
_entity.type
_entity.pdbx_description
1 polymer ?
#
loop_
_entity_poly.entity_id
_entity_poly.type
_entity_poly.pdbx_seq_one_letter_code
_entity_poly.pdbx_strand_id
1 'polypeptide(L)'
;MSAFQDFLHGLNALGGGSSTSNTTSASNSAGTGSTGTWVPVVSDYGDNPWPIFFNASGPANTSISRPSMVYCVSQYRAWPHRWVVEATTPFIHPSLYGQYGGSNSSLLSGLPPALQDAFAVSAAYIAKNEANSDLIMQLVETKTNALLYSPDQSNWTILRQLAALQALLIYQMIRLFDGDIRQRALAEAVEPVQAAWTAALQARVGGDIFQGADLHLHAGDDAASSMSTRWRRWLFSESVRRTIIISFVIRGIYAMAKQGYCRLGPVVTDMSFTSGSRLWAAKTPGQWQRAVNETDPGWVSRMNFSQIVGRADPANVDEFGVMMAVTYRGKDVIEDWMAREL
;
A
#
# COMPACT_ATOMS: atom_id res chain seq x y z
N MET A 1 -18.39 -8.67 -14.18
CA MET A 1 -17.45 -9.64 -13.57
C MET A 1 -16.46 -10.25 -14.58
N SER A 2 -16.79 -10.43 -15.87
CA SER A 2 -15.86 -11.04 -16.85
C SER A 2 -14.63 -10.18 -17.17
N ALA A 3 -14.78 -8.87 -17.43
CA ALA A 3 -13.68 -8.02 -17.90
C ALA A 3 -12.44 -7.95 -16.98
N PHE A 4 -12.61 -7.97 -15.66
CA PHE A 4 -11.48 -7.98 -14.72
C PHE A 4 -10.83 -9.37 -14.63
N GLN A 5 -11.63 -10.44 -14.70
CA GLN A 5 -11.11 -11.80 -14.75
C GLN A 5 -10.31 -12.02 -16.04
N ASP A 6 -10.80 -11.51 -17.17
CA ASP A 6 -10.10 -11.51 -18.46
C ASP A 6 -8.81 -10.69 -18.39
N PHE A 7 -8.83 -9.56 -17.68
CA PHE A 7 -7.62 -8.77 -17.41
C PHE A 7 -6.58 -9.56 -16.61
N LEU A 8 -6.97 -10.21 -15.50
CA LEU A 8 -6.06 -11.03 -14.70
C LEU A 8 -5.58 -12.29 -15.45
N HIS A 9 -6.44 -12.93 -16.25
CA HIS A 9 -6.03 -14.03 -17.13
C HIS A 9 -5.03 -13.56 -18.19
N GLY A 10 -5.25 -12.38 -18.78
CA GLY A 10 -4.30 -11.75 -19.70
C GLY A 10 -2.94 -11.49 -19.04
N LEU A 11 -2.92 -11.08 -17.76
CA LEU A 11 -1.68 -10.94 -16.99
C LEU A 11 -0.97 -12.27 -16.76
N ASN A 12 -1.72 -13.32 -16.41
CA ASN A 12 -1.15 -14.66 -16.21
C ASN A 12 -0.60 -15.24 -17.53
N ALA A 13 -1.26 -14.99 -18.66
CA ALA A 13 -0.82 -15.43 -19.98
C ALA A 13 0.46 -14.72 -20.48
N LEU A 14 0.73 -13.51 -20.00
CA LEU A 14 1.96 -12.77 -20.32
C LEU A 14 3.16 -13.17 -19.44
N GLY A 15 2.93 -13.88 -18.33
CA GLY A 15 3.96 -14.22 -17.33
C GLY A 15 4.36 -15.70 -17.28
N GLY A 16 3.76 -16.59 -18.08
CA GLY A 16 4.06 -18.02 -18.04
C GLY A 16 3.50 -18.76 -19.24
N GLY A 17 4.32 -19.64 -19.82
CA GLY A 17 3.96 -20.49 -20.95
C GLY A 17 2.71 -21.33 -20.68
N SER A 18 1.95 -21.52 -21.76
CA SER A 18 0.79 -22.38 -21.94
C SER A 18 0.63 -23.53 -20.93
N SER A 19 -0.51 -23.52 -20.23
CA SER A 19 -1.20 -24.74 -19.78
C SER A 19 -2.70 -24.54 -19.92
N THR A 20 -3.26 -25.09 -20.98
CA THR A 20 -4.71 -25.29 -21.16
C THR A 20 -5.19 -26.46 -20.32
N SER A 21 -6.29 -26.30 -19.57
CA SER A 21 -7.27 -27.39 -19.38
C SER A 21 -8.60 -26.94 -18.78
N ASN A 22 -9.64 -27.13 -19.60
CA ASN A 22 -11.03 -27.53 -19.39
C ASN A 22 -11.78 -27.33 -18.06
N THR A 23 -13.01 -26.83 -18.28
CA THR A 23 -14.24 -26.81 -17.47
C THR A 23 -14.61 -28.08 -16.72
N THR A 24 -15.12 -27.90 -15.50
CA THR A 24 -16.27 -28.65 -14.98
C THR A 24 -17.14 -27.75 -14.10
N SER A 25 -18.42 -27.69 -14.44
CA SER A 25 -19.51 -27.06 -13.69
C SER A 25 -19.88 -27.89 -12.46
N ALA A 26 -20.04 -27.24 -11.30
CA ALA A 26 -20.71 -27.81 -10.15
C ALA A 26 -21.63 -26.78 -9.49
N SER A 27 -22.91 -27.16 -9.41
CA SER A 27 -24.02 -26.49 -8.74
C SER A 27 -24.07 -26.82 -7.25
N ASN A 28 -24.60 -25.87 -6.47
CA ASN A 28 -25.29 -25.96 -5.15
C ASN A 28 -24.69 -24.95 -4.16
N SER A 29 -25.36 -24.34 -3.20
CA SER A 29 -26.77 -24.24 -2.78
C SER A 29 -26.73 -23.16 -1.67
N ALA A 30 -27.69 -22.24 -1.63
CA ALA A 30 -27.70 -21.14 -0.67
C ALA A 30 -27.96 -21.63 0.76
N GLY A 31 -27.08 -21.28 1.69
CA GLY A 31 -27.28 -21.38 3.13
C GLY A 31 -27.27 -19.98 3.74
N THR A 32 -28.45 -19.48 4.08
CA THR A 32 -28.66 -18.23 4.81
C THR A 32 -28.23 -18.39 6.27
N GLY A 33 -27.28 -17.58 6.73
CA GLY A 33 -26.91 -17.46 8.14
C GLY A 33 -26.53 -16.02 8.45
N SER A 34 -27.51 -15.23 8.90
CA SER A 34 -27.29 -13.91 9.45
C SER A 34 -26.94 -14.02 10.94
N THR A 35 -25.79 -13.47 11.35
CA THR A 35 -25.58 -12.98 12.72
C THR A 35 -24.62 -11.79 12.65
N GLY A 36 -25.05 -10.67 13.22
CA GLY A 36 -24.52 -9.35 12.92
C GLY A 36 -23.23 -8.95 13.62
N THR A 37 -22.63 -7.92 13.05
CA THR A 37 -21.86 -6.89 13.75
C THR A 37 -21.94 -5.65 12.86
N TRP A 38 -22.60 -4.60 13.35
CA TRP A 38 -22.72 -3.32 12.64
C TRP A 38 -21.33 -2.71 12.50
N VAL A 39 -20.76 -2.75 11.30
CA VAL A 39 -19.70 -1.83 10.88
C VAL A 39 -20.41 -0.73 10.08
N PRO A 40 -20.24 0.56 10.42
CA PRO A 40 -20.88 1.62 9.65
C PRO A 40 -20.41 1.51 8.19
N VAL A 41 -21.36 1.32 7.28
CA VAL A 41 -21.12 1.43 5.85
C VAL A 41 -20.91 2.93 5.59
N VAL A 42 -19.66 3.34 5.40
CA VAL A 42 -19.36 4.70 4.94
C VAL A 42 -19.70 4.74 3.45
N SER A 43 -20.79 5.42 3.09
CA SER A 43 -21.22 5.55 1.71
C SER A 43 -20.52 6.72 1.03
N ASP A 44 -19.97 6.44 -0.15
CA ASP A 44 -19.77 7.35 -1.29
C ASP A 44 -19.24 8.76 -0.98
N TYR A 45 -17.92 8.97 -1.17
CA TYR A 45 -17.18 10.24 -1.37
C TYR A 45 -17.36 11.44 -0.40
N GLY A 46 -18.50 11.62 0.26
CA GLY A 46 -18.82 12.73 1.14
C GLY A 46 -18.23 12.62 2.54
N ASP A 47 -17.78 11.42 2.92
CA ASP A 47 -17.33 11.11 4.29
C ASP A 47 -15.80 10.97 4.41
N ASN A 48 -15.00 11.49 3.47
CA ASN A 48 -13.59 11.71 3.77
C ASN A 48 -13.53 12.78 4.89
N PRO A 49 -13.04 12.45 6.10
CA PRO A 49 -13.06 13.39 7.23
C PRO A 49 -12.14 14.59 7.01
N TRP A 50 -11.36 14.58 5.93
CA TRP A 50 -10.47 15.66 5.57
C TRP A 50 -11.20 16.58 4.61
N PRO A 51 -11.22 17.90 4.87
CA PRO A 51 -11.54 18.85 3.82
C PRO A 51 -10.52 18.60 2.71
N ILE A 52 -10.97 17.97 1.62
CA ILE A 52 -10.19 17.84 0.41
C ILE A 52 -9.84 19.28 0.07
N PHE A 53 -8.57 19.66 0.16
CA PHE A 53 -8.12 20.98 -0.26
C PHE A 53 -8.19 21.01 -1.78
N PHE A 54 -9.40 21.04 -2.32
CA PHE A 54 -9.71 21.29 -3.72
C PHE A 54 -9.15 22.67 -4.07
N ASN A 55 -7.86 22.72 -4.34
CA ASN A 55 -7.28 23.75 -5.17
C ASN A 55 -6.98 23.03 -6.49
N ALA A 56 -7.72 23.33 -7.55
CA ALA A 56 -7.79 22.57 -8.81
C ALA A 56 -6.50 22.53 -9.66
N SER A 57 -5.33 22.67 -9.03
CA SER A 57 -4.01 22.82 -9.65
C SER A 57 -3.15 21.55 -9.64
N GLY A 58 -3.61 20.44 -9.05
CA GLY A 58 -2.95 19.13 -9.14
C GLY A 58 -3.27 18.41 -10.46
N PRO A 59 -2.43 17.47 -10.93
CA PRO A 59 -2.72 16.69 -12.13
C PRO A 59 -3.99 15.87 -11.94
N ALA A 60 -5.07 16.22 -12.64
CA ALA A 60 -6.33 15.49 -12.60
C ALA A 60 -6.22 14.19 -13.42
N ASN A 61 -5.53 13.18 -12.90
CA ASN A 61 -5.48 11.89 -13.59
C ASN A 61 -6.71 11.05 -13.23
N THR A 62 -7.78 11.22 -14.02
CA THR A 62 -9.03 10.46 -13.89
C THR A 62 -9.00 9.13 -14.65
N SER A 63 -7.93 8.88 -15.42
CA SER A 63 -7.77 7.67 -16.23
C SER A 63 -6.34 7.13 -16.14
N ILE A 64 -6.19 5.81 -15.98
CA ILE A 64 -4.90 5.13 -16.08
C ILE A 64 -4.86 4.32 -17.37
N SER A 65 -3.72 4.35 -18.07
CA SER A 65 -3.54 3.51 -19.27
C SER A 65 -3.52 2.03 -18.91
N ARG A 66 -3.90 1.16 -19.85
CA ARG A 66 -3.84 -0.30 -19.64
C ARG A 66 -2.44 -0.78 -19.25
N PRO A 67 -1.33 -0.36 -19.91
CA PRO A 67 0.02 -0.77 -19.50
C PRO A 67 0.38 -0.33 -18.08
N SER A 68 0.01 0.88 -17.66
CA SER A 68 0.23 1.34 -16.28
C SER A 68 -0.56 0.51 -15.27
N MET A 69 -1.82 0.19 -15.56
CA MET A 69 -2.65 -0.64 -14.69
C MET A 69 -2.10 -2.08 -14.56
N VAL A 70 -1.64 -2.66 -15.68
CA VAL A 70 -0.92 -3.95 -15.70
C VAL A 70 0.29 -3.90 -14.77
N TYR A 71 1.12 -2.86 -14.90
CA TYR A 71 2.29 -2.66 -14.05
C TYR A 71 1.92 -2.55 -12.57
N CYS A 72 0.94 -1.72 -12.20
CA CYS A 72 0.53 -1.56 -10.80
C CYS A 72 0.07 -2.91 -10.20
N VAL A 73 -0.75 -3.66 -10.95
CA VAL A 73 -1.23 -4.97 -10.50
C VAL A 73 -0.08 -5.98 -10.37
N SER A 74 0.91 -5.97 -11.27
CA SER A 74 2.09 -6.83 -11.11
C SER A 74 2.90 -6.46 -9.86
N GLN A 75 3.03 -5.17 -9.53
CA GLN A 75 3.70 -4.75 -8.29
C GLN A 75 2.94 -5.24 -7.05
N TYR A 76 1.61 -5.07 -7.00
CA TYR A 76 0.79 -5.52 -5.86
C TYR A 76 0.85 -7.03 -5.65
N ARG A 77 0.91 -7.82 -6.73
CA ARG A 77 1.08 -9.29 -6.63
C ARG A 77 2.45 -9.68 -6.11
N ALA A 78 3.49 -8.88 -6.39
CA ALA A 78 4.86 -9.16 -5.99
C ALA A 78 5.19 -8.75 -4.54
N TRP A 79 4.44 -7.82 -3.93
CA TRP A 79 4.77 -7.29 -2.61
C TRP A 79 4.66 -8.28 -1.45
N PRO A 80 3.63 -9.15 -1.35
CA PRO A 80 3.62 -10.19 -0.31
C PRO A 80 4.87 -11.08 -0.37
N HIS A 81 5.29 -11.46 -1.58
CA HIS A 81 6.52 -12.23 -1.78
C HIS A 81 7.76 -11.47 -1.34
N ARG A 82 7.93 -10.24 -1.84
CA ARG A 82 9.10 -9.41 -1.51
C ARG A 82 9.17 -9.07 -0.04
N TRP A 83 8.04 -8.89 0.64
CA TRP A 83 8.04 -8.66 2.07
C TRP A 83 8.67 -9.82 2.83
N VAL A 84 8.37 -11.06 2.45
CA VAL A 84 8.92 -12.26 3.09
C VAL A 84 10.42 -12.40 2.83
N VAL A 85 10.87 -12.08 1.62
CA VAL A 85 12.28 -12.21 1.20
C VAL A 85 13.16 -11.08 1.73
N GLU A 86 12.67 -9.84 1.70
CA GLU A 86 13.45 -8.63 1.95
C GLU A 86 13.13 -7.95 3.29
N ALA A 87 12.10 -8.43 4.00
CA ALA A 87 11.57 -7.86 5.24
C ALA A 87 11.12 -6.38 5.10
N THR A 88 10.82 -5.93 3.88
CA THR A 88 10.29 -4.59 3.60
C THR A 88 9.31 -4.61 2.43
N THR A 89 8.40 -3.63 2.41
CA THR A 89 7.61 -3.29 1.23
C THR A 89 7.71 -1.79 1.00
N PRO A 90 7.23 -1.29 -0.15
CA PRO A 90 7.19 0.15 -0.41
C PRO A 90 6.43 1.00 0.63
N PHE A 91 5.64 0.38 1.51
CA PHE A 91 4.85 1.07 2.54
C PHE A 91 5.00 0.51 3.96
N ILE A 92 5.76 -0.59 4.14
CA ILE A 92 6.09 -1.17 5.46
C ILE A 92 7.61 -1.15 5.64
N HIS A 93 8.07 -0.26 6.52
CA HIS A 93 9.49 -0.12 6.81
C HIS A 93 9.93 -1.02 7.97
N PRO A 94 11.06 -1.76 7.85
CA PRO A 94 11.52 -2.71 8.88
C PRO A 94 11.84 -2.05 10.22
N SER A 95 12.35 -0.82 10.21
CA SER A 95 12.72 -0.10 11.46
C SER A 95 11.55 0.62 12.12
N LEU A 96 10.33 0.61 11.55
CA LEU A 96 9.19 1.33 12.12
C LEU A 96 8.75 0.73 13.47
N TYR A 97 8.75 -0.60 13.55
CA TYR A 97 8.26 -1.35 14.69
C TYR A 97 9.39 -1.95 15.55
N GLY A 98 10.61 -2.01 15.02
CA GLY A 98 11.77 -2.50 15.76
C GLY A 98 12.16 -1.58 16.91
N GLN A 99 12.50 -2.17 18.06
CA GLN A 99 13.11 -1.41 19.15
C GLN A 99 14.57 -1.08 18.80
N TYR A 100 14.91 0.20 18.76
CA TYR A 100 16.27 0.66 18.56
C TYR A 100 17.05 0.51 19.88
N GLY A 101 18.03 -0.40 19.95
CA GLY A 101 19.02 -0.42 21.04
C GLY A 101 19.02 -1.62 22.00
N GLY A 102 18.28 -2.70 21.72
CA GLY A 102 18.41 -3.95 22.46
C GLY A 102 19.26 -4.97 21.69
N SER A 103 20.38 -5.44 22.26
CA SER A 103 21.27 -6.43 21.62
C SER A 103 20.61 -7.79 21.33
N ASN A 104 19.35 -7.99 21.73
CA ASN A 104 18.60 -9.25 21.64
C ASN A 104 17.20 -9.10 20.99
N SER A 105 16.87 -7.97 20.33
CA SER A 105 15.53 -7.82 19.73
C SER A 105 15.42 -8.54 18.39
N SER A 106 14.72 -9.67 18.36
CA SER A 106 14.29 -10.29 17.10
C SER A 106 13.41 -9.32 16.31
N LEU A 107 13.62 -9.19 15.00
CA LEU A 107 12.77 -8.38 14.12
C LEU A 107 11.29 -8.76 14.27
N LEU A 108 11.01 -10.05 14.51
CA LEU A 108 9.67 -10.55 14.74
C LEU A 108 9.08 -10.07 16.08
N SER A 109 9.90 -9.95 17.12
CA SER A 109 9.45 -9.51 18.47
C SER A 109 9.02 -8.04 18.52
N GLY A 110 9.54 -7.20 17.62
CA GLY A 110 9.11 -5.81 17.47
C GLY A 110 7.85 -5.65 16.61
N LEU A 111 7.58 -6.60 15.71
CA LEU A 111 6.49 -6.51 14.76
C LEU A 111 5.13 -6.70 15.45
N PRO A 112 4.12 -5.84 15.22
CA PRO A 112 2.79 -6.01 15.79
C PRO A 112 2.14 -7.34 15.37
N PRO A 113 1.31 -7.98 16.22
CA PRO A 113 0.71 -9.28 15.93
C PRO A 113 0.01 -9.38 14.56
N ALA A 114 -0.71 -8.32 14.16
CA ALA A 114 -1.37 -8.27 12.85
C ALA A 114 -0.39 -8.40 11.67
N LEU A 115 0.79 -7.80 11.79
CA LEU A 115 1.84 -7.87 10.78
C LEU A 115 2.63 -9.18 10.87
N GLN A 116 2.79 -9.77 12.06
CA GLN A 116 3.36 -11.12 12.19
C GLN A 116 2.49 -12.15 11.44
N ASP A 117 1.18 -12.10 11.67
CA ASP A 117 0.21 -12.95 10.97
C ASP A 117 0.24 -12.70 9.46
N ALA A 118 0.24 -11.43 9.02
CA ALA A 118 0.29 -11.11 7.60
C ALA A 118 1.60 -11.58 6.93
N PHE A 119 2.73 -11.53 7.64
CA PHE A 119 4.01 -12.07 7.17
C PHE A 119 3.93 -13.59 7.02
N ALA A 120 3.39 -14.31 8.02
CA ALA A 120 3.23 -15.76 7.97
C ALA A 120 2.26 -16.20 6.85
N VAL A 121 1.14 -15.48 6.67
CA VAL A 121 0.20 -15.71 5.57
C VAL A 121 0.87 -15.46 4.22
N SER A 122 1.68 -14.40 4.10
CA SER A 122 2.43 -14.13 2.87
C SER A 122 3.39 -15.28 2.56
N ALA A 123 4.11 -15.81 3.56
CA ALA A 123 4.99 -16.96 3.39
C ALA A 123 4.24 -18.22 2.95
N ALA A 124 3.07 -18.50 3.55
CA ALA A 124 2.20 -19.59 3.13
C ALA A 124 1.70 -19.38 1.68
N TYR A 125 1.32 -18.14 1.33
CA TYR A 125 0.86 -17.77 -0.01
C TYR A 125 1.93 -17.96 -1.09
N ILE A 126 3.21 -17.69 -0.77
CA ILE A 126 4.34 -17.99 -1.67
C ILE A 126 4.47 -19.50 -1.93
N ALA A 127 4.20 -20.33 -0.92
CA ALA A 127 4.23 -21.79 -1.05
C ALA A 127 2.96 -22.39 -1.69
N LYS A 128 2.05 -21.54 -2.18
CA LYS A 128 0.79 -21.98 -2.80
C LYS A 128 1.05 -22.71 -4.13
N ASN A 129 0.42 -23.86 -4.27
CA ASN A 129 0.38 -24.69 -5.46
C ASN A 129 -1.03 -25.28 -5.62
N GLU A 130 -1.26 -26.06 -6.68
CA GLU A 130 -2.58 -26.63 -6.97
C GLU A 130 -3.13 -27.50 -5.83
N ALA A 131 -2.26 -28.24 -5.12
CA ALA A 131 -2.68 -29.17 -4.07
C ALA A 131 -3.07 -28.49 -2.75
N ASN A 132 -2.52 -27.30 -2.45
CA ASN A 132 -2.75 -26.61 -1.17
C ASN A 132 -3.46 -25.25 -1.33
N SER A 133 -3.90 -24.89 -2.55
CA SER A 133 -4.51 -23.59 -2.85
C SER A 133 -5.70 -23.28 -1.94
N ASP A 134 -6.66 -24.19 -1.81
CA ASP A 134 -7.86 -23.97 -0.99
C ASP A 134 -7.50 -23.73 0.49
N LEU A 135 -6.57 -24.52 1.03
CA LEU A 135 -6.12 -24.38 2.41
C LEU A 135 -5.46 -23.01 2.65
N ILE A 136 -4.60 -22.57 1.75
CA ILE A 136 -3.91 -21.28 1.86
C ILE A 136 -4.88 -20.13 1.72
N MET A 137 -5.84 -20.19 0.79
CA MET A 137 -6.84 -19.13 0.65
C MET A 137 -7.80 -19.10 1.85
N GLN A 138 -8.13 -20.24 2.46
CA GLN A 138 -8.83 -20.28 3.75
C GLN A 138 -8.02 -19.68 4.89
N LEU A 139 -6.69 -19.87 4.90
CA LEU A 139 -5.80 -19.23 5.88
C LEU A 139 -5.81 -17.70 5.72
N VAL A 140 -5.72 -17.19 4.49
CA VAL A 140 -5.82 -15.75 4.17
C VAL A 140 -7.13 -15.19 4.72
N GLU A 141 -8.25 -15.86 4.46
CA GLU A 141 -9.57 -15.46 4.95
C GLU A 141 -9.66 -15.48 6.48
N THR A 142 -9.22 -16.57 7.11
CA THR A 142 -9.26 -16.75 8.56
C THR A 142 -8.49 -15.64 9.27
N LYS A 143 -7.27 -15.33 8.79
CA LYS A 143 -6.43 -14.29 9.38
C LYS A 143 -6.93 -12.88 9.07
N THR A 144 -7.54 -12.66 7.90
CA THR A 144 -8.24 -11.42 7.60
C THR A 144 -9.40 -11.20 8.57
N ASN A 145 -10.25 -12.22 8.79
CA ASN A 145 -11.39 -12.11 9.70
C ASN A 145 -10.96 -11.90 11.16
N ALA A 146 -9.92 -12.60 11.62
CA ALA A 146 -9.37 -12.39 12.96
C ALA A 146 -8.90 -10.94 13.18
N LEU A 147 -8.31 -10.32 12.16
CA LEU A 147 -7.93 -8.90 12.19
C LEU A 147 -9.16 -7.97 12.20
N LEU A 148 -10.15 -8.23 11.34
CA LEU A 148 -11.36 -7.41 11.21
C LEU A 148 -12.26 -7.45 12.46
N TYR A 149 -12.30 -8.57 13.16
CA TYR A 149 -13.12 -8.77 14.36
C TYR A 149 -12.31 -8.68 15.66
N SER A 150 -11.15 -8.01 15.62
CA SER A 150 -10.33 -7.81 16.82
C SER A 150 -11.12 -7.01 17.88
N PRO A 151 -11.26 -7.50 19.12
CA PRO A 151 -12.19 -6.93 20.10
C PRO A 151 -11.72 -5.59 20.70
N ASP A 152 -10.44 -5.25 20.55
CA ASP A 152 -9.82 -4.08 21.17
C ASP A 152 -9.57 -2.92 20.20
N GLN A 153 -10.25 -2.93 19.05
CA GLN A 153 -10.14 -1.90 18.01
C GLN A 153 -10.30 -0.47 18.53
N SER A 154 -11.23 -0.24 19.46
CA SER A 154 -11.48 1.06 20.08
C SER A 154 -10.27 1.59 20.87
N ASN A 155 -9.39 0.71 21.33
CA ASN A 155 -8.23 1.04 22.16
C ASN A 155 -6.91 1.07 21.37
N TRP A 156 -6.96 0.95 20.04
CA TRP A 156 -5.75 0.95 19.22
C TRP A 156 -5.03 2.31 19.27
N THR A 157 -3.73 2.27 19.60
CA THR A 157 -2.83 3.40 19.36
C THR A 157 -2.76 3.70 17.85
N ILE A 158 -2.31 4.90 17.47
CA ILE A 158 -2.16 5.25 16.04
C ILE A 158 -1.19 4.28 15.35
N LEU A 159 -0.08 3.92 16.03
CA LEU A 159 0.89 2.97 15.50
C LEU A 159 0.29 1.57 15.30
N ARG A 160 -0.59 1.11 16.20
CA ARG A 160 -1.29 -0.17 16.07
C ARG A 160 -2.34 -0.13 14.96
N GLN A 161 -3.08 0.96 14.84
CA GLN A 161 -4.03 1.15 13.74
C GLN A 161 -3.32 1.19 12.38
N LEU A 162 -2.17 1.87 12.29
CA LEU A 162 -1.31 1.84 11.11
C LEU A 162 -0.90 0.40 10.76
N ALA A 163 -0.43 -0.37 11.75
CA ALA A 163 -0.04 -1.77 11.53
C ALA A 163 -1.21 -2.65 11.07
N ALA A 164 -2.40 -2.45 11.65
CA ALA A 164 -3.61 -3.17 11.27
C ALA A 164 -4.02 -2.83 9.82
N LEU A 165 -3.97 -1.56 9.43
CA LEU A 165 -4.24 -1.15 8.05
C LEU A 165 -3.20 -1.73 7.09
N GLN A 166 -1.91 -1.68 7.44
CA GLN A 166 -0.85 -2.28 6.63
C GLN A 166 -1.07 -3.79 6.42
N ALA A 167 -1.39 -4.53 7.47
CA ALA A 167 -1.72 -5.95 7.39
C ALA A 167 -2.96 -6.21 6.51
N LEU A 168 -4.02 -5.41 6.68
CA LEU A 168 -5.22 -5.49 5.85
C LEU A 168 -4.91 -5.26 4.37
N LEU A 169 -4.04 -4.30 4.04
CA LEU A 169 -3.63 -4.03 2.66
C LEU A 169 -2.89 -5.21 2.03
N ILE A 170 -2.03 -5.90 2.79
CA ILE A 170 -1.38 -7.14 2.31
C ILE A 170 -2.42 -8.21 1.99
N TYR A 171 -3.40 -8.44 2.88
CA TYR A 171 -4.49 -9.38 2.61
C TYR A 171 -5.31 -8.97 1.38
N GLN A 172 -5.62 -7.68 1.21
CA GLN A 172 -6.37 -7.17 0.07
C GLN A 172 -5.60 -7.35 -1.25
N MET A 173 -4.28 -7.14 -1.27
CA MET A 173 -3.47 -7.41 -2.47
C MET A 173 -3.56 -8.88 -2.88
N ILE A 174 -3.45 -9.81 -1.92
CA ILE A 174 -3.60 -11.24 -2.18
C ILE A 174 -5.00 -11.53 -2.73
N ARG A 175 -6.04 -11.10 -2.01
CA ARG A 175 -7.43 -11.46 -2.34
C ARG A 175 -7.95 -10.84 -3.64
N LEU A 176 -7.56 -9.62 -3.96
CA LEU A 176 -7.99 -8.93 -5.17
C LEU A 176 -7.27 -9.43 -6.43
N PHE A 177 -5.97 -9.74 -6.32
CA PHE A 177 -5.09 -9.94 -7.48
C PHE A 177 -4.54 -11.37 -7.64
N ASP A 178 -4.88 -12.33 -6.77
CA ASP A 178 -4.51 -13.75 -6.94
C ASP A 178 -5.21 -14.38 -8.16
N GLY A 179 -6.50 -14.06 -8.36
CA GLY A 179 -7.32 -14.63 -9.44
C GLY A 179 -8.48 -15.50 -8.93
N ASP A 180 -8.47 -15.88 -7.65
CA ASP A 180 -9.57 -16.56 -6.97
C ASP A 180 -10.81 -15.66 -6.87
N ILE A 181 -11.92 -16.13 -7.45
CA ILE A 181 -13.18 -15.39 -7.56
C ILE A 181 -13.83 -15.19 -6.17
N ARG A 182 -13.75 -16.20 -5.30
CA ARG A 182 -14.34 -16.18 -3.97
C ARG A 182 -13.60 -15.16 -3.09
N GLN A 183 -12.28 -15.17 -3.16
CA GLN A 183 -11.43 -14.25 -2.42
C GLN A 183 -11.62 -12.81 -2.88
N ARG A 184 -11.83 -12.60 -4.18
CA ARG A 184 -12.19 -11.29 -4.71
C ARG A 184 -13.53 -10.80 -4.18
N ALA A 185 -14.58 -11.62 -4.22
CA ALA A 185 -15.90 -11.24 -3.68
C ALA A 185 -15.81 -10.88 -2.18
N LEU A 186 -15.02 -11.64 -1.45
CA LEU A 186 -14.72 -11.39 -0.05
C LEU A 186 -13.89 -10.11 0.20
N ALA A 187 -12.97 -9.77 -0.70
CA ALA A 187 -12.23 -8.50 -0.67
C ALA A 187 -13.15 -7.31 -0.95
N GLU A 188 -14.05 -7.43 -1.93
CA GLU A 188 -15.07 -6.42 -2.23
C GLU A 188 -15.98 -6.14 -1.03
N ALA A 189 -16.38 -7.17 -0.29
CA ALA A 189 -17.18 -7.00 0.92
C ALA A 189 -16.44 -6.26 2.06
N VAL A 190 -15.11 -6.32 2.08
CA VAL A 190 -14.25 -5.67 3.08
C VAL A 190 -13.86 -4.25 2.66
N GLU A 191 -14.06 -3.87 1.40
CA GLU A 191 -13.71 -2.54 0.88
C GLU A 191 -14.25 -1.39 1.75
N PRO A 192 -15.52 -1.38 2.20
CA PRO A 192 -16.03 -0.28 3.03
C PRO A 192 -15.31 -0.18 4.37
N VAL A 193 -14.91 -1.31 4.95
CA VAL A 193 -14.14 -1.36 6.21
C VAL A 193 -12.73 -0.80 6.00
N GLN A 194 -12.09 -1.14 4.89
CA GLN A 194 -10.80 -0.56 4.50
C GLN A 194 -10.91 0.97 4.35
N ALA A 195 -11.99 1.48 3.74
CA ALA A 195 -12.27 2.91 3.64
C ALA A 195 -12.35 3.55 5.03
N ALA A 196 -13.17 2.98 5.91
CA ALA A 196 -13.39 3.48 7.26
C ALA A 196 -12.09 3.48 8.08
N TRP A 197 -11.27 2.43 7.99
CA TRP A 197 -9.97 2.38 8.68
C TRP A 197 -8.98 3.43 8.16
N THR A 198 -9.00 3.68 6.85
CA THR A 198 -8.17 4.72 6.22
C THR A 198 -8.60 6.11 6.69
N ALA A 199 -9.90 6.41 6.63
CA ALA A 199 -10.50 7.65 7.09
C ALA A 199 -10.26 7.90 8.59
N ALA A 200 -10.40 6.86 9.43
CA ALA A 200 -10.14 6.96 10.86
C ALA A 200 -8.65 7.23 11.16
N LEU A 201 -7.73 6.60 10.42
CA LEU A 201 -6.30 6.89 10.58
C LEU A 201 -5.99 8.33 10.17
N GLN A 202 -6.51 8.75 9.01
CA GLN A 202 -6.47 10.12 8.52
C GLN A 202 -6.96 11.10 9.60
N ALA A 203 -8.15 10.92 10.16
CA ALA A 203 -8.71 11.82 11.18
C ALA A 203 -7.80 11.96 12.41
N ARG A 204 -7.10 10.89 12.82
CA ARG A 204 -6.21 10.91 13.99
C ARG A 204 -4.85 11.55 13.74
N VAL A 205 -4.32 11.47 12.52
CA VAL A 205 -2.98 12.02 12.19
C VAL A 205 -3.03 13.46 11.70
N GLY A 206 -4.17 13.89 11.14
CA GLY A 206 -4.40 15.26 10.71
C GLY A 206 -3.71 15.66 9.40
N GLY A 207 -4.27 16.70 8.78
CA GLY A 207 -3.88 17.36 7.52
C GLY A 207 -2.38 17.44 7.23
N ASP A 208 -1.69 17.94 8.24
CA ASP A 208 -0.34 18.48 8.13
C ASP A 208 0.72 17.41 7.84
N ILE A 209 0.39 16.13 8.05
CA ILE A 209 1.30 15.02 7.74
C ILE A 209 1.69 15.00 6.25
N PHE A 210 0.86 15.54 5.36
CA PHE A 210 1.11 15.62 3.92
C PHE A 210 1.77 16.94 3.47
N GLN A 211 2.12 17.85 4.39
CA GLN A 211 2.79 19.12 4.07
C GLN A 211 4.32 19.03 4.09
N GLY A 212 4.90 17.93 4.61
CA GLY A 212 6.35 17.71 4.57
C GLY A 212 7.15 18.52 5.60
N ALA A 213 6.50 19.06 6.64
CA ALA A 213 7.17 19.80 7.72
C ALA A 213 8.27 18.96 8.41
N ASP A 214 8.14 17.64 8.42
CA ASP A 214 9.12 16.69 8.94
C ASP A 214 10.42 16.59 8.11
N LEU A 215 10.44 17.12 6.89
CA LEU A 215 11.63 17.23 6.03
C LEU A 215 12.41 18.52 6.26
N HIS A 216 11.74 19.59 6.68
CA HIS A 216 12.34 20.91 6.92
C HIS A 216 13.09 21.01 8.25
N LEU A 217 13.47 19.87 8.86
CA LEU A 217 14.28 19.81 10.08
C LEU A 217 15.76 20.18 9.80
N HIS A 218 15.99 21.30 9.12
CA HIS A 218 17.27 21.99 9.11
C HIS A 218 17.46 22.61 10.50
N ALA A 219 18.39 22.04 11.26
CA ALA A 219 19.24 22.56 12.36
C ALA A 219 18.80 23.73 13.30
N GLY A 220 17.69 24.44 13.11
CA GLY A 220 17.31 25.66 13.84
C GLY A 220 16.10 25.51 14.76
N ASP A 221 14.97 24.98 14.26
CA ASP A 221 13.69 25.03 14.99
C ASP A 221 13.48 23.88 16.00
N ASP A 222 14.23 22.77 15.86
CA ASP A 222 14.14 21.61 16.76
C ASP A 222 15.55 21.12 17.17
N ALA A 223 16.49 22.06 17.37
CA ALA A 223 17.89 21.79 17.73
C ALA A 223 18.02 20.98 19.04
N ALA A 224 17.00 21.01 19.90
CA ALA A 224 16.92 20.21 21.12
C ALA A 224 16.58 18.73 20.87
N SER A 225 15.98 18.39 19.72
CA SER A 225 15.60 17.01 19.41
C SER A 225 16.79 16.17 18.92
N SER A 226 16.96 14.99 19.52
CA SER A 226 17.99 14.04 19.07
C SER A 226 17.75 13.63 17.61
N MET A 227 18.84 13.32 16.88
CA MET A 227 18.76 12.74 15.53
C MET A 227 17.83 11.51 15.47
N SER A 228 17.84 10.68 16.53
CA SER A 228 16.94 9.53 16.63
C SER A 228 15.47 9.93 16.72
N THR A 229 15.15 11.03 17.40
CA THR A 229 13.77 11.53 17.51
C THR A 229 13.28 12.04 16.16
N ARG A 230 14.11 12.83 15.45
CA ARG A 230 13.78 13.35 14.12
C ARG A 230 13.54 12.24 13.11
N TRP A 231 14.45 11.26 13.04
CA TRP A 231 14.30 10.12 12.15
C TRP A 231 13.05 9.28 12.46
N ARG A 232 12.75 9.00 13.74
CA ARG A 232 11.53 8.26 14.11
C ARG A 232 10.26 9.00 13.74
N ARG A 233 10.23 10.33 13.93
CA ARG A 233 9.09 11.17 13.55
C ARG A 233 8.88 11.13 12.03
N TRP A 234 9.94 11.36 11.25
CA TRP A 234 9.88 11.25 9.80
C TRP A 234 9.44 9.85 9.34
N LEU A 235 10.05 8.80 9.90
CA LEU A 235 9.77 7.41 9.52
C LEU A 235 8.30 7.04 9.79
N PHE A 236 7.78 7.45 10.94
CA PHE A 236 6.37 7.28 11.27
C PHE A 236 5.48 8.05 10.28
N SER A 237 5.76 9.34 10.07
CA SER A 237 4.98 10.19 9.17
C SER A 237 4.95 9.62 7.74
N GLU A 238 6.11 9.24 7.22
CA GLU A 238 6.25 8.69 5.88
C GLU A 238 5.56 7.34 5.73
N SER A 239 5.64 6.47 6.75
CA SER A 239 4.93 5.19 6.76
C SER A 239 3.41 5.39 6.75
N VAL A 240 2.90 6.39 7.47
CA VAL A 240 1.47 6.76 7.42
C VAL A 240 1.09 7.28 6.04
N ARG A 241 1.85 8.25 5.47
CA ARG A 241 1.61 8.79 4.13
C ARG A 241 1.50 7.67 3.10
N ARG A 242 2.52 6.80 3.03
CA ARG A 242 2.57 5.67 2.10
C ARG A 242 1.43 4.69 2.29
N THR A 243 1.10 4.34 3.54
CA THR A 243 -0.01 3.41 3.82
C THR A 243 -1.36 3.97 3.39
N ILE A 244 -1.64 5.24 3.68
CA ILE A 244 -2.89 5.90 3.27
C ILE A 244 -2.98 5.96 1.74
N ILE A 245 -1.91 6.41 1.07
CA ILE A 245 -1.84 6.47 -0.41
C ILE A 245 -2.13 5.08 -1.00
N ILE A 246 -1.46 4.02 -0.54
CA ILE A 246 -1.68 2.65 -1.04
C ILE A 246 -3.11 2.17 -0.82
N SER A 247 -3.70 2.49 0.33
CA SER A 247 -5.09 2.15 0.59
C SER A 247 -6.02 2.72 -0.48
N PHE A 248 -5.86 4.01 -0.81
CA PHE A 248 -6.65 4.63 -1.88
C PHE A 248 -6.30 4.08 -3.27
N VAL A 249 -5.02 3.91 -3.58
CA VAL A 249 -4.58 3.52 -4.92
C VAL A 249 -5.01 2.08 -5.24
N ILE A 250 -4.90 1.13 -4.31
CA ILE A 250 -5.38 -0.25 -4.55
C ILE A 250 -6.87 -0.28 -4.86
N ARG A 251 -7.68 0.43 -4.05
CA ARG A 251 -9.12 0.59 -4.30
C ARG A 251 -9.38 1.24 -5.65
N GLY A 252 -8.60 2.27 -5.99
CA GLY A 252 -8.74 3.01 -7.24
C GLY A 252 -8.39 2.19 -8.48
N ILE A 253 -7.26 1.50 -8.47
CA ILE A 253 -6.82 0.59 -9.54
C ILE A 253 -7.82 -0.55 -9.70
N TYR A 254 -8.30 -1.13 -8.59
CA TYR A 254 -9.33 -2.16 -8.65
C TYR A 254 -10.64 -1.64 -9.27
N ALA A 255 -11.09 -0.44 -8.87
CA ALA A 255 -12.27 0.19 -9.45
C ALA A 255 -12.10 0.47 -10.96
N MET A 256 -10.95 1.03 -11.38
CA MET A 256 -10.63 1.20 -12.81
C MET A 256 -10.73 -0.12 -13.56
N ALA A 257 -10.18 -1.19 -13.00
CA ALA A 257 -10.14 -2.49 -13.66
C ALA A 257 -11.51 -3.21 -13.67
N LYS A 258 -12.34 -3.01 -12.64
CA LYS A 258 -13.68 -3.63 -12.50
C LYS A 258 -14.76 -2.92 -13.31
N GLN A 259 -14.78 -1.59 -13.27
CA GLN A 259 -15.89 -0.77 -13.80
C GLN A 259 -15.44 0.34 -14.77
N GLY A 260 -14.14 0.47 -15.06
CA GLY A 260 -13.61 1.40 -16.06
C GLY A 260 -13.36 2.82 -15.55
N TYR A 261 -13.73 3.14 -14.32
CA TYR A 261 -13.53 4.47 -13.72
C TYR A 261 -13.24 4.40 -12.22
N CYS A 262 -12.54 5.41 -11.71
CA CYS A 262 -12.19 5.61 -10.31
C CYS A 262 -12.49 7.06 -9.93
N ARG A 263 -13.22 7.27 -8.82
CA ARG A 263 -13.45 8.62 -8.31
C ARG A 263 -12.50 9.02 -7.18
N LEU A 264 -11.58 8.14 -6.75
CA LEU A 264 -10.58 8.40 -5.70
C LEU A 264 -9.40 9.26 -6.17
N GLY A 265 -9.26 9.46 -7.49
CA GLY A 265 -8.15 10.23 -8.09
C GLY A 265 -7.92 11.62 -7.46
N PRO A 266 -8.95 12.46 -7.26
CA PRO A 266 -8.79 13.77 -6.62
C PRO A 266 -8.19 13.69 -5.21
N VAL A 267 -8.66 12.76 -4.37
CA VAL A 267 -8.19 12.59 -2.99
C VAL A 267 -6.71 12.17 -2.96
N VAL A 268 -6.31 11.26 -3.86
CA VAL A 268 -4.90 10.83 -3.96
C VAL A 268 -4.01 11.94 -4.50
N THR A 269 -4.53 12.76 -5.42
CA THR A 269 -3.78 13.86 -6.05
C THR A 269 -3.38 14.94 -5.05
N ASP A 270 -4.14 15.12 -3.96
CA ASP A 270 -3.78 16.09 -2.91
C ASP A 270 -2.73 15.55 -1.91
N MET A 271 -2.35 14.28 -2.02
CA MET A 271 -1.36 13.68 -1.13
C MET A 271 0.06 13.91 -1.62
N SER A 272 0.98 14.00 -0.65
CA SER A 272 2.42 14.14 -0.87
C SER A 272 3.18 13.01 -0.18
N PHE A 273 4.42 12.76 -0.58
CA PHE A 273 5.30 11.78 0.08
C PHE A 273 6.76 12.00 -0.35
N THR A 274 7.71 11.28 0.26
CA THR A 274 9.11 11.29 -0.17
C THR A 274 9.41 10.12 -1.10
N SER A 275 10.03 10.38 -2.24
CA SER A 275 10.44 9.33 -3.18
C SER A 275 11.93 8.98 -3.09
N GLY A 276 12.70 9.57 -2.18
CA GLY A 276 14.14 9.32 -2.09
C GLY A 276 14.47 7.89 -1.63
N SER A 277 15.16 7.11 -2.48
CA SER A 277 15.52 5.70 -2.22
C SER A 277 16.38 5.53 -0.98
N ARG A 278 17.40 6.37 -0.81
CA ARG A 278 18.29 6.35 0.37
C ARG A 278 17.59 6.77 1.66
N LEU A 279 16.58 7.64 1.58
CA LEU A 279 15.80 8.05 2.76
C LEU A 279 14.93 6.90 3.24
N TRP A 280 14.16 6.27 2.34
CA TRP A 280 13.31 5.13 2.71
C TRP A 280 14.11 3.89 3.10
N ALA A 281 15.29 3.66 2.50
CA ALA A 281 16.12 2.51 2.84
C ALA A 281 16.88 2.65 4.18
N ALA A 282 16.88 3.84 4.80
CA ALA A 282 17.66 4.10 6.00
C ALA A 282 17.15 3.31 7.21
N LYS A 283 17.97 2.40 7.72
CA LYS A 283 17.66 1.54 8.88
C LYS A 283 18.12 2.12 10.21
N THR A 284 18.88 3.22 10.19
CA THR A 284 19.38 3.92 11.37
C THR A 284 19.29 5.44 11.22
N PRO A 285 19.25 6.21 12.33
CA PRO A 285 19.21 7.67 12.26
C PRO A 285 20.42 8.26 11.54
N GLY A 286 21.60 7.65 11.66
CA GLY A 286 22.82 8.10 10.97
C GLY A 286 22.82 7.83 9.47
N GLN A 287 22.19 6.74 9.01
CA GLN A 287 21.96 6.52 7.58
C GLN A 287 20.99 7.55 7.02
N TRP A 288 19.90 7.82 7.74
CA TRP A 288 18.90 8.81 7.35
C TRP A 288 19.47 10.22 7.30
N GLN A 289 20.24 10.64 8.31
CA GLN A 289 20.86 11.96 8.33
C GLN A 289 21.85 12.17 7.18
N ARG A 290 22.62 11.13 6.81
CA ARG A 290 23.47 11.19 5.61
C ARG A 290 22.65 11.34 4.34
N ALA A 291 21.58 10.56 4.18
CA ALA A 291 20.69 10.67 3.03
C ALA A 291 20.08 12.09 2.91
N VAL A 292 19.63 12.67 4.02
CA VAL A 292 19.10 14.05 4.04
C VAL A 292 20.15 15.09 3.64
N ASN A 293 21.43 14.88 4.01
CA ASN A 293 22.50 15.85 3.70
C ASN A 293 23.08 15.68 2.30
N GLU A 294 23.10 14.46 1.77
CA GLU A 294 23.82 14.11 0.54
C GLU A 294 22.91 14.03 -0.69
N THR A 295 21.60 13.86 -0.52
CA THR A 295 20.65 13.65 -1.62
C THR A 295 19.40 14.49 -1.46
N ASP A 296 18.78 14.87 -2.59
CA ASP A 296 17.44 15.45 -2.59
C ASP A 296 16.46 14.45 -1.93
N PRO A 297 15.67 14.86 -0.92
CA PRO A 297 14.64 14.01 -0.33
C PRO A 297 13.61 13.46 -1.32
N GLY A 298 13.51 14.04 -2.52
CA GLY A 298 12.55 13.63 -3.54
C GLY A 298 11.13 13.90 -3.09
N TRP A 299 10.88 15.09 -2.52
CA TRP A 299 9.54 15.44 -2.06
C TRP A 299 8.57 15.58 -3.24
N VAL A 300 7.62 14.65 -3.34
CA VAL A 300 6.55 14.68 -4.34
C VAL A 300 5.35 15.37 -3.72
N SER A 301 5.18 16.65 -4.04
CA SER A 301 4.02 17.42 -3.58
C SER A 301 2.81 17.18 -4.48
N ARG A 302 1.66 16.83 -3.89
CA ARG A 302 0.37 16.70 -4.59
C ARG A 302 0.45 15.86 -5.87
N MET A 303 1.10 14.69 -5.75
CA MET A 303 1.37 13.75 -6.86
C MET A 303 2.00 14.41 -8.10
N ASN A 304 2.75 15.50 -7.93
CA ASN A 304 3.41 16.19 -9.03
C ASN A 304 4.80 15.60 -9.29
N PHE A 305 4.87 14.73 -10.29
CA PHE A 305 6.11 14.06 -10.72
C PHE A 305 6.93 14.87 -11.74
N SER A 306 6.62 16.13 -12.00
CA SER A 306 7.32 16.93 -13.03
C SER A 306 8.79 17.11 -12.71
N GLN A 307 9.13 17.36 -11.43
CA GLN A 307 10.52 17.51 -10.99
C GLN A 307 11.26 16.17 -11.04
N ILE A 308 10.61 15.09 -10.60
CA ILE A 308 11.20 13.74 -10.60
C ILE A 308 11.57 13.32 -12.03
N VAL A 309 10.59 13.31 -12.95
CA VAL A 309 10.82 12.88 -14.34
C VAL A 309 11.75 13.84 -15.11
N GLY A 310 11.77 15.12 -14.73
CA GLY A 310 12.53 16.16 -15.42
C GLY A 310 13.98 16.33 -14.94
N ARG A 311 14.28 15.98 -13.68
CA ARG A 311 15.55 16.36 -13.04
C ARG A 311 16.14 15.30 -12.12
N ALA A 312 15.34 14.40 -11.56
CA ALA A 312 15.87 13.38 -10.67
C ALA A 312 16.54 12.27 -11.48
N ASP A 313 17.61 11.75 -10.91
CA ASP A 313 18.25 10.50 -11.31
C ASP A 313 17.32 9.34 -10.87
N PRO A 314 16.87 8.49 -11.81
CA PRO A 314 16.04 7.32 -11.52
C PRO A 314 16.55 6.42 -10.39
N ALA A 315 17.86 6.19 -10.26
CA ALA A 315 18.43 5.35 -9.19
C ALA A 315 18.22 5.94 -7.78
N ASN A 316 18.00 7.26 -7.68
CA ASN A 316 17.66 7.93 -6.43
C ASN A 316 16.16 7.91 -6.10
N VAL A 317 15.32 7.37 -6.97
CA VAL A 317 13.87 7.24 -6.74
C VAL A 317 13.54 5.84 -6.28
N ASP A 318 12.81 5.76 -5.18
CA ASP A 318 12.41 4.51 -4.58
C ASP A 318 11.24 3.86 -5.32
N GLU A 319 11.01 2.58 -5.05
CA GLU A 319 9.99 1.81 -5.76
C GLU A 319 8.58 2.40 -5.58
N PHE A 320 8.28 2.93 -4.39
CA PHE A 320 7.01 3.59 -4.14
C PHE A 320 6.82 4.79 -5.08
N GLY A 321 7.84 5.63 -5.18
CA GLY A 321 7.91 6.76 -6.09
C GLY A 321 7.73 6.35 -7.54
N VAL A 322 8.45 5.33 -8.00
CA VAL A 322 8.33 4.81 -9.38
C VAL A 322 6.91 4.33 -9.66
N MET A 323 6.32 3.54 -8.77
CA MET A 323 4.95 3.04 -8.97
C MET A 323 3.92 4.18 -9.01
N MET A 324 4.05 5.18 -8.14
CA MET A 324 3.17 6.35 -8.18
C MET A 324 3.41 7.20 -9.43
N ALA A 325 4.65 7.33 -9.89
CA ALA A 325 4.98 7.98 -11.14
C ALA A 325 4.35 7.26 -12.34
N VAL A 326 4.38 5.92 -12.40
CA VAL A 326 3.72 5.14 -13.45
C VAL A 326 2.20 5.36 -13.44
N THR A 327 1.62 5.48 -12.24
CA THR A 327 0.19 5.74 -12.04
C THR A 327 -0.23 7.12 -12.58
N TYR A 328 0.63 8.14 -12.44
CA TYR A 328 0.29 9.53 -12.77
C TYR A 328 0.87 10.05 -14.09
N ARG A 329 1.97 9.48 -14.58
CA ARG A 329 2.67 9.90 -15.80
C ARG A 329 2.58 8.89 -16.94
N GLY A 330 2.15 7.66 -16.65
CA GLY A 330 2.11 6.59 -17.63
C GLY A 330 3.37 5.74 -17.63
N LYS A 331 3.23 4.44 -17.90
CA LYS A 331 4.33 3.47 -17.92
C LYS A 331 5.42 3.86 -18.91
N ASP A 332 5.05 4.15 -20.16
CA ASP A 332 6.02 4.43 -21.23
C ASP A 332 6.89 5.64 -20.91
N VAL A 333 6.30 6.71 -20.36
CA VAL A 333 7.04 7.91 -19.92
C VAL A 333 8.06 7.59 -18.84
N ILE A 334 7.70 6.71 -17.90
CA ILE A 334 8.58 6.34 -16.79
C ILE A 334 9.66 5.35 -17.26
N GLU A 335 9.34 4.43 -18.17
CA GLU A 335 10.33 3.54 -18.79
C GLU A 335 11.36 4.32 -19.60
N ASP A 336 10.92 5.28 -20.42
CA ASP A 336 11.82 6.17 -21.17
C ASP A 336 12.70 7.01 -20.25
N TRP A 337 12.17 7.46 -19.10
CA TRP A 337 12.94 8.20 -18.11
C TRP A 337 13.97 7.31 -17.40
N MET A 338 13.59 6.09 -16.99
CA MET A 338 14.50 5.12 -16.38
C MET A 338 15.60 4.67 -17.35
N ALA A 339 15.31 4.58 -18.65
CA ALA A 339 16.28 4.17 -19.67
C ALA A 339 17.38 5.21 -19.96
N ARG A 340 17.25 6.46 -19.48
CA ARG A 340 18.29 7.50 -19.63
C ARG A 340 19.56 7.24 -18.82
N GLU A 341 19.54 6.24 -17.95
CA GLU A 341 20.69 5.78 -17.17
C GLU A 341 21.51 4.67 -17.83
N LEU A 342 21.16 4.26 -19.05
CA LEU A 342 21.97 3.36 -19.89
C LEU A 342 22.80 4.14 -20.90
#